data_AF-A0A9X8T1X2-F1
#
_entry.id   AF-A0A9X8T1X2-F1
#
_cell.length_a   1.000
_cell.length_b   1.000
_cell.length_c   1.000
_cell.angle_alpha   90.00
_cell.angle_beta   90.00
_cell.angle_gamma   90.00
#
_symmetry.space_group_name_H-M   'P 1'
#
loop_
_entity.id
_entity.type
_entity.pdbx_description
1 polymer ?
#
loop_
_entity_poly.entity_id
_entity_poly.type
_entity_poly.pdbx_seq_one_letter_code
_entity_poly.pdbx_strand_id
1 'polypeptide(L)' 'MKSVKKKWEPRIVNIMADGSQVDDLTGYVIPAGHIYYDIIIGYHKEKLRKGA' A
#
# COMPACT_ATOMS: atom_id res chain seq x y z
N MET A 1 -29.59 12.12 -13.03
CA MET A 1 -28.49 11.14 -12.98
C MET A 1 -28.29 10.68 -11.56
N LYS A 2 -28.32 9.36 -11.27
CA LYS A 2 -27.94 8.83 -9.95
C LYS A 2 -26.42 8.95 -9.82
N SER A 3 -25.94 9.62 -8.77
CA SER A 3 -24.51 9.69 -8.48
C SER A 3 -24.01 8.29 -8.10
N VAL A 4 -23.11 7.73 -8.90
CA VAL A 4 -22.45 6.47 -8.57
C VAL A 4 -21.53 6.74 -7.39
N LYS A 5 -21.93 6.35 -6.19
CA LYS A 5 -21.06 6.40 -5.01
C LYS A 5 -19.88 5.48 -5.27
N LYS A 6 -18.70 6.05 -5.56
CA LYS A 6 -17.46 5.28 -5.65
C LYS A 6 -17.24 4.59 -4.30
N LYS A 7 -17.06 3.27 -4.33
CA LYS A 7 -16.63 2.50 -3.18
C LYS A 7 -15.26 3.05 -2.76
N TRP A 8 -15.09 3.29 -1.46
CA TRP A 8 -13.77 3.67 -0.94
C TRP A 8 -12.84 2.45 -1.03
N GLU A 9 -11.62 2.67 -1.54
CA GLU A 9 -10.58 1.65 -1.61
C GLU A 9 -9.30 2.15 -0.94
N PRO A 10 -8.71 1.36 -0.03
CA PRO A 10 -7.45 1.72 0.60
C PRO A 10 -6.31 1.66 -0.41
N ARG A 11 -5.45 2.68 -0.40
CA ARG A 11 -4.22 2.77 -1.21
C ARG A 11 -3.00 2.89 -0.30
N ILE A 12 -1.92 2.21 -0.67
CA ILE A 12 -0.62 2.33 -0.03
C ILE A 12 0.23 3.30 -0.87
N VAL A 13 0.93 4.23 -0.22
CA VAL A 13 1.89 5.16 -0.83
C VAL A 13 3.19 5.08 -0.03
N ASN A 14 4.34 5.12 -0.70
CA ASN A 14 5.63 5.15 -0.03
C ASN A 14 6.14 6.58 -0.02
N ILE A 15 6.50 7.09 1.15
CA ILE A 15 7.04 8.43 1.35
C ILE A 15 8.45 8.27 1.94
N MET A 16 9.42 8.91 1.30
CA MET A 16 10.82 8.91 1.73
C MET A 16 11.04 9.89 2.89
N ALA A 17 12.20 9.81 3.53
CA ALA A 17 12.55 10.69 4.65
C ALA A 17 12.62 12.18 4.26
N ASP A 18 12.86 12.48 2.98
CA ASP A 18 12.83 13.83 2.42
C ASP A 18 11.42 14.31 2.03
N GLY A 19 10.40 13.49 2.26
CA GLY A 19 9.00 13.77 1.93
C GLY A 19 8.61 13.47 0.48
N SER A 20 9.52 13.00 -0.35
CA SER A 20 9.18 12.59 -1.72
C SER A 20 8.35 11.31 -1.74
N GLN A 21 7.36 11.24 -2.64
CA GLN A 21 6.61 10.01 -2.87
C GLN A 21 7.36 9.14 -3.89
N VAL A 22 7.53 7.86 -3.57
CA VAL A 22 8.19 6.88 -4.45
C VAL A 22 7.21 5.76 -4.79
N ASP A 23 6.81 5.71 -6.04
CA ASP A 23 5.89 4.68 -6.54
C ASP A 23 6.64 3.41 -6.99
N ASP A 24 7.89 3.55 -7.46
CA ASP A 24 8.77 2.44 -7.83
C ASP A 24 9.91 2.30 -6.84
N LEU A 25 9.89 1.21 -6.07
CA LEU A 25 10.93 0.89 -5.09
C LEU A 25 12.10 0.10 -5.71
N THR A 26 12.12 -0.11 -7.03
CA THR A 26 13.24 -0.75 -7.72
C THR A 26 14.54 0.00 -7.43
N GLY A 27 15.56 -0.72 -6.96
CA GLY A 27 16.85 -0.14 -6.58
C GLY A 27 16.96 0.30 -5.11
N TYR A 28 15.87 0.26 -4.33
CA TYR A 28 15.91 0.49 -2.89
C TYR A 28 16.03 -0.81 -2.10
N VAL A 29 16.88 -0.80 -1.07
CA VAL A 29 17.00 -1.90 -0.13
C VAL A 29 16.19 -1.59 1.11
N ILE A 30 15.13 -2.36 1.34
CA ILE A 30 14.37 -2.32 2.60
C ILE A 30 15.02 -3.31 3.56
N PRO A 31 15.51 -2.86 4.73
CA PRO A 31 16.18 -3.75 5.68
C PRO A 31 15.26 -4.88 6.17
N ALA A 32 15.86 -6.03 6.49
CA ALA A 32 15.15 -7.10 7.18
C ALA A 32 14.63 -6.60 8.54
N GLY A 33 13.41 -6.99 8.90
CA GLY A 33 12.74 -6.55 10.12
C GLY A 33 12.11 -5.16 10.05
N HIS A 34 12.17 -4.48 8.90
CA HIS A 34 11.46 -3.22 8.72
C HIS A 34 9.93 -3.45 8.68
N ILE A 35 9.18 -2.59 9.36
CA ILE A 35 7.70 -2.65 9.50
C ILE A 35 6.95 -2.66 8.16
N TYR A 36 7.61 -2.25 7.08
CA TYR A 36 7.07 -2.27 5.71
C TYR A 36 6.51 -3.65 5.34
N TYR A 37 7.22 -4.72 5.68
CA TYR A 37 6.79 -6.08 5.35
C TYR A 37 5.50 -6.46 6.08
N ASP A 38 5.39 -6.13 7.36
CA ASP A 38 4.19 -6.42 8.16
C ASP A 38 2.95 -5.71 7.58
N ILE A 39 3.12 -4.46 7.13
CA ILE A 39 2.06 -3.65 6.53
C ILE A 39 1.60 -4.25 5.19
N ILE A 40 2.53 -4.54 4.27
CA ILE A 40 2.19 -5.08 2.94
C ILE A 40 1.57 -6.47 3.06
N ILE A 41 2.13 -7.34 3.90
CA ILE A 41 1.59 -8.69 4.14
C ILE A 41 0.19 -8.60 4.76
N GLY A 42 -0.02 -7.72 5.75
CA GLY A 42 -1.32 -7.48 6.36
C GLY A 42 -2.37 -7.03 5.34
N TYR A 43 -2.04 -6.01 4.54
CA TYR A 43 -2.91 -5.50 3.49
C TYR A 43 -3.27 -6.57 2.45
N HIS A 44 -2.28 -7.36 2.00
CA HIS A 44 -2.50 -8.43 1.04
C HIS A 44 -3.45 -9.50 1.59
N LYS A 45 -3.28 -9.91 2.85
CA LYS A 45 -4.19 -10.84 3.54
C LYS A 45 -5.62 -10.27 3.65
N GLU A 46 -5.76 -8.98 3.95
CA GLU A 46 -7.06 -8.33 3.97
C GLU A 46 -7.75 -8.32 2.60
N LYS A 47 -7.01 -8.06 1.52
CA LYS A 47 -7.54 -8.14 0.15
C LYS A 47 -8.01 -9.55 -0.19
N LEU A 48 -7.20 -10.57 0.09
CA LEU A 48 -7.58 -11.97 -0.15
C LEU A 48 -8.82 -12.38 0.65
N ARG A 49 -8.94 -11.96 1.92
CA ARG A 49 -10.11 -12.27 2.75
C ARG A 49 -11.39 -11.63 2.22
N LYS A 50 -11.30 -10.47 1.57
CA LYS A 50 -12.46 -9.77 1.01
C LYS A 50 -12.95 -10.37 -0.31
N GLY A 51 -12.31 -11.44 -0.80
CA GLY A 51 -12.56 -12.04 -2.11
C GLY A 51 -11.97 -11.15 -3.20
N ALA A 52 -10.92 -11.65 -3.86
CA ALA A 52 -10.43 -11.06 -5.09
C ALA A 52 -11.53 -11.03 -6.17
#